data_AF-A0A528WTB5-F1
#
_entry.id   AF-A0A528WTB5-F1
#
_cell.length_a   1.000
_cell.length_b   1.000
_cell.length_c   1.000
_cell.angle_alpha   90.00
_cell.angle_beta   90.00
_cell.angle_gamma   90.00
#
_symmetry.space_group_name_H-M   'P 1'
#
loop_
_entity.id
_entity.type
_entity.pdbx_description
1 polymer ?
#
loop_
_entity_poly.entity_id
_entity_poly.type
_entity_poly.pdbx_seq_one_letter_code
_entity_poly.pdbx_strand_id
1 'polypeptide(L)'
;MFQRLFGRERHANRAITEALYAQIVAAARQAVFYSDWNVPDTPLGRFEMLSLHMYLVQHRLRGEGGAAAEVAQVLIDEFFLDVDHSLRELGISDVGVPKRMKKLAKMFYGRTAAYDDALRDDDRAA
;
A
#
# COMPACT_ATOMS: atom_id res chain seq x y z
N MET A 1 34.11 -10.50 -9.74
CA MET A 1 33.15 -10.99 -10.76
C MET A 1 31.72 -11.11 -10.21
N PHE A 2 31.53 -11.53 -8.96
CA PHE A 2 30.20 -11.65 -8.32
C PHE A 2 29.45 -10.34 -8.04
N GLN A 3 30.13 -9.23 -7.72
CA GLN A 3 29.48 -7.92 -7.49
C GLN A 3 28.68 -7.38 -8.69
N ARG A 4 29.07 -7.75 -9.93
CA ARG A 4 28.38 -7.33 -11.17
C ARG A 4 27.07 -8.09 -11.42
N LEU A 5 26.93 -9.30 -10.85
CA LEU A 5 25.71 -10.10 -10.92
C LEU A 5 24.69 -9.65 -9.86
N PHE A 6 25.13 -9.45 -8.62
CA PHE A 6 24.27 -8.99 -7.53
C PHE A 6 23.71 -7.56 -7.73
N GLY A 7 24.47 -6.67 -8.39
CA GLY A 7 23.97 -5.34 -8.74
C GLY A 7 22.84 -5.39 -9.76
N ARG A 8 22.90 -6.30 -10.74
CA ARG A 8 21.91 -6.40 -11.83
C ARG A 8 20.59 -6.99 -11.35
N GLU A 9 20.62 -8.00 -10.49
CA GLU A 9 19.42 -8.54 -9.82
C GLU A 9 18.74 -7.50 -8.93
N ARG A 10 19.52 -6.77 -8.12
CA ARG A 10 18.97 -5.70 -7.26
C ARG A 10 18.29 -4.60 -8.06
N HIS A 11 18.85 -4.20 -9.21
CA HIS A 11 18.23 -3.22 -10.10
C HIS A 11 16.96 -3.76 -10.80
N ALA A 12 16.95 -5.03 -11.22
CA ALA A 12 15.78 -5.66 -11.82
C ALA A 12 14.61 -5.75 -10.82
N ASN A 13 14.88 -6.15 -9.59
CA ASN A 13 13.86 -6.23 -8.53
C ASN A 13 13.24 -4.86 -8.24
N ARG A 14 14.05 -3.80 -8.22
CA ARG A 14 13.55 -2.43 -8.03
C ARG A 14 12.61 -1.98 -9.14
N ALA A 15 12.96 -2.23 -10.40
CA ALA A 15 12.09 -1.88 -11.53
C ALA A 15 10.76 -2.64 -11.48
N ILE A 16 10.78 -3.90 -11.03
CA ILE A 16 9.58 -4.72 -10.85
C ILE A 16 8.72 -4.16 -9.73
N THR A 17 9.29 -3.84 -8.56
CA THR A 17 8.53 -3.32 -7.42
C THR A 17 7.94 -1.93 -7.69
N GLU A 18 8.69 -1.06 -8.38
CA GLU A 18 8.19 0.25 -8.83
C GLU A 18 7.02 0.09 -9.81
N ALA A 19 7.13 -0.82 -10.78
CA ALA A 19 6.05 -1.10 -11.73
C ALA A 19 4.82 -1.71 -11.05
N LEU A 20 5.00 -2.62 -10.09
CA LEU A 20 3.90 -3.18 -9.29
C LEU A 20 3.21 -2.09 -8.47
N TYR A 21 3.98 -1.24 -7.77
CA TYR A 21 3.42 -0.16 -6.98
C TYR A 21 2.62 0.82 -7.86
N ALA A 22 3.14 1.19 -9.04
CA ALA A 22 2.43 2.02 -10.00
C ALA A 22 1.09 1.39 -10.45
N GLN A 23 1.05 0.07 -10.64
CA GLN A 23 -0.21 -0.64 -10.96
C GLN A 23 -1.19 -0.63 -9.81
N ILE A 24 -0.73 -0.82 -8.57
CA ILE A 24 -1.57 -0.72 -7.35
C ILE A 24 -2.18 0.67 -7.25
N VAL A 25 -1.37 1.72 -7.43
CA VAL A 25 -1.83 3.12 -7.43
C VAL A 25 -2.82 3.38 -8.55
N ALA A 26 -2.57 2.86 -9.76
CA ALA A 26 -3.49 3.01 -10.89
C ALA A 26 -4.84 2.33 -10.63
N ALA A 27 -4.82 1.13 -10.04
CA ALA A 27 -6.03 0.42 -9.64
C ALA A 27 -6.82 1.24 -8.60
N ALA A 28 -6.17 1.71 -7.53
CA ALA A 28 -6.80 2.53 -6.50
C ALA A 28 -7.39 3.88 -7.00
N ARG A 29 -7.00 4.33 -8.20
CA ARG A 29 -7.45 5.58 -8.82
C ARG A 29 -8.52 5.39 -9.90
N GLN A 30 -9.05 4.18 -10.07
CA GLN A 30 -10.15 3.96 -11.02
C GLN A 30 -11.35 4.85 -10.68
N ALA A 31 -11.89 5.55 -11.68
CA ALA A 31 -12.93 6.56 -11.51
C ALA A 31 -14.21 6.01 -10.86
N VAL A 32 -14.57 4.75 -11.16
CA VAL A 32 -15.77 4.08 -10.65
C VAL A 32 -15.89 4.13 -9.12
N PHE A 33 -14.77 4.06 -8.39
CA PHE A 33 -14.80 4.14 -6.93
C PHE A 33 -15.33 5.48 -6.44
N TYR A 34 -14.97 6.56 -7.11
CA TYR A 34 -15.28 7.92 -6.71
C TYR A 34 -16.60 8.41 -7.32
N SER A 35 -16.93 7.98 -8.55
CA SER A 35 -18.15 8.39 -9.26
C SER A 35 -19.36 7.56 -8.89
N ASP A 36 -19.23 6.23 -8.95
CA ASP A 36 -20.38 5.32 -8.90
C ASP A 36 -20.56 4.79 -7.48
N TRP A 37 -19.45 4.54 -6.78
CA TRP A 37 -19.45 3.99 -5.42
C TRP A 37 -19.31 5.05 -4.33
N ASN A 38 -19.29 6.34 -4.71
CA ASN A 38 -19.31 7.50 -3.82
C ASN A 38 -18.18 7.53 -2.77
N VAL A 39 -17.01 6.94 -3.08
CA VAL A 39 -15.82 7.14 -2.25
C VAL A 39 -15.45 8.63 -2.27
N PRO A 40 -15.32 9.31 -1.11
CA PRO A 40 -15.00 10.73 -1.11
C PRO A 40 -13.67 11.03 -1.80
N ASP A 41 -13.68 11.89 -2.81
CA ASP A 41 -12.45 12.34 -3.47
C ASP A 41 -11.70 13.38 -2.59
N THR A 42 -11.17 12.88 -1.48
CA THR A 42 -10.43 13.62 -0.46
C THR A 42 -9.11 12.89 -0.18
N PRO A 43 -8.09 13.54 0.42
CA PRO A 43 -6.84 12.86 0.76
C PRO A 43 -7.06 11.58 1.59
N LEU A 44 -8.01 11.61 2.52
CA LEU A 44 -8.35 10.44 3.31
C LEU A 44 -9.04 9.36 2.47
N GLY A 45 -10.00 9.71 1.61
CA GLY A 45 -10.67 8.73 0.75
C GLY A 45 -9.71 8.06 -0.25
N ARG A 46 -8.78 8.83 -0.83
CA ARG A 46 -7.70 8.29 -1.68
C ARG A 46 -6.77 7.37 -0.90
N PHE A 47 -6.40 7.75 0.33
CA PHE A 47 -5.63 6.88 1.22
C PHE A 47 -6.35 5.55 1.49
N GLU A 48 -7.66 5.58 1.70
CA GLU A 48 -8.45 4.36 1.96
C GLU A 48 -8.51 3.44 0.73
N MET A 49 -8.67 3.99 -0.48
CA MET A 49 -8.62 3.19 -1.71
C MET A 49 -7.26 2.57 -1.94
N LEU A 50 -6.19 3.34 -1.74
CA LEU A 50 -4.82 2.81 -1.86
C LEU A 50 -4.56 1.73 -0.80
N SER A 51 -5.01 1.96 0.44
CA SER A 51 -4.90 1.00 1.55
C SER A 51 -5.60 -0.32 1.23
N LEU A 52 -6.80 -0.28 0.65
CA LEU A 52 -7.54 -1.48 0.24
C LEU A 52 -6.77 -2.29 -0.80
N HIS A 53 -6.25 -1.64 -1.85
CA HIS A 53 -5.49 -2.34 -2.90
C HIS A 53 -4.17 -2.87 -2.38
N MET A 54 -3.49 -2.10 -1.51
CA MET A 54 -2.27 -2.55 -0.85
C MET A 54 -2.53 -3.77 0.02
N TYR A 55 -3.65 -3.77 0.77
CA TYR A 55 -4.08 -4.94 1.54
C TYR A 55 -4.30 -6.18 0.68
N LEU A 56 -5.01 -6.07 -0.43
CA LEU A 56 -5.28 -7.22 -1.32
C LEU A 56 -3.97 -7.87 -1.80
N VAL A 57 -2.96 -7.05 -2.13
CA VAL A 57 -1.64 -7.56 -2.52
C VAL A 57 -0.91 -8.20 -1.34
N GLN A 58 -0.90 -7.56 -0.17
CA GLN A 58 -0.27 -8.13 1.04
C GLN A 58 -0.93 -9.44 1.46
N HIS A 59 -2.25 -9.52 1.40
CA HIS A 59 -3.02 -10.72 1.70
C HIS A 59 -2.68 -11.84 0.71
N ARG A 60 -2.59 -11.54 -0.60
CA ARG A 60 -2.19 -12.52 -1.62
C ARG A 60 -0.78 -13.04 -1.42
N LEU A 61 0.17 -12.20 -1.02
CA LEU A 61 1.56 -12.59 -0.81
C LEU A 61 1.82 -13.18 0.58
N ARG A 62 0.81 -13.23 1.45
CA ARG A 62 0.95 -13.74 2.82
C ARG A 62 1.28 -15.24 2.80
N GLY A 63 2.30 -15.62 3.56
CA GLY A 63 2.76 -17.01 3.67
C GLY A 63 3.67 -17.46 2.52
N GLU A 64 3.85 -16.63 1.50
CA GLU A 64 4.84 -16.88 0.45
C GLU A 64 6.26 -16.60 0.96
N GLY A 65 7.26 -17.32 0.43
CA GLY A 65 8.67 -17.18 0.80
C GLY A 65 9.53 -16.54 -0.29
N GLY A 66 10.82 -16.32 0.03
CA GLY A 66 11.80 -15.81 -0.93
C GLY A 66 11.42 -14.46 -1.54
N ALA A 67 11.55 -14.33 -2.85
CA ALA A 67 11.31 -13.08 -3.57
C ALA A 67 9.90 -12.48 -3.36
N ALA A 68 8.87 -13.31 -3.14
CA ALA A 68 7.52 -12.83 -2.90
C ALA A 68 7.40 -12.08 -1.56
N ALA A 69 8.04 -12.60 -0.51
CA ALA A 69 8.10 -11.94 0.79
C ALA A 69 8.90 -10.64 0.73
N GLU A 70 10.01 -10.63 -0.03
CA GLU A 70 10.81 -9.43 -0.26
C GLU A 70 10.01 -8.34 -0.99
N VAL A 71 9.29 -8.70 -2.06
CA VAL A 71 8.41 -7.79 -2.79
C VAL A 71 7.32 -7.24 -1.87
N ALA A 72 6.70 -8.08 -1.03
CA ALA A 72 5.69 -7.62 -0.07
C ALA A 72 6.25 -6.56 0.90
N GLN A 73 7.46 -6.75 1.42
CA GLN A 73 8.11 -5.76 2.28
C GLN A 73 8.41 -4.45 1.54
N VAL A 74 8.98 -4.52 0.35
CA VAL A 74 9.27 -3.30 -0.44
C VAL A 74 7.99 -2.53 -0.75
N LEU A 75 6.90 -3.21 -1.11
CA LEU A 75 5.64 -2.53 -1.42
C LEU A 75 5.02 -1.84 -0.20
N ILE A 76 5.09 -2.44 0.99
CA ILE A 76 4.54 -1.79 2.19
C ILE A 76 5.39 -0.59 2.64
N ASP A 77 6.71 -0.66 2.46
CA ASP A 77 7.62 0.45 2.72
C ASP A 77 7.36 1.62 1.77
N GLU A 78 7.26 1.35 0.46
CA GLU A 78 6.92 2.36 -0.56
C GLU A 78 5.54 2.98 -0.30
N PHE A 79 4.55 2.17 0.11
CA PHE A 79 3.24 2.66 0.50
C PHE A 79 3.30 3.67 1.64
N PHE A 80 4.00 3.36 2.74
CA PHE A 80 4.10 4.30 3.85
C PHE A 80 4.99 5.51 3.55
N LEU A 81 5.98 5.37 2.66
CA LEU A 81 6.77 6.49 2.16
C LEU A 81 5.91 7.47 1.35
N ASP A 82 5.07 6.96 0.44
CA ASP A 82 4.12 7.77 -0.35
C ASP A 82 3.10 8.50 0.56
N VAL A 83 2.64 7.84 1.62
CA VAL A 83 1.77 8.47 2.62
C VAL A 83 2.49 9.58 3.39
N ASP A 84 3.75 9.37 3.77
CA ASP A 84 4.58 10.39 4.42
C ASP A 84 4.79 11.62 3.52
N HIS A 85 5.11 11.40 2.24
CA HIS A 85 5.22 12.45 1.23
C HIS A 85 3.90 13.21 1.06
N SER A 86 2.79 12.49 0.90
CA SER A 86 1.46 13.08 0.78
C SER A 86 1.09 13.98 1.97
N LEU A 87 1.44 13.59 3.20
CA LEU A 87 1.22 14.43 4.38
C LEU A 87 2.01 15.74 4.31
N ARG A 88 3.26 15.69 3.87
CA ARG A 88 4.12 16.89 3.72
C ARG A 88 3.62 17.80 2.62
N GLU A 89 3.17 17.24 1.50
CA GLU A 89 2.55 17.99 0.39
C GLU A 89 1.27 18.72 0.82
N LEU A 90 0.53 18.14 1.78
CA LEU A 90 -0.63 18.79 2.41
C LEU A 90 -0.26 19.86 3.45
N GLY A 91 1.03 20.21 3.58
CA GLY A 91 1.52 21.25 4.49
C GLY A 91 1.63 20.81 5.95
N ILE A 92 1.59 19.51 6.25
CA ILE A 92 1.85 19.01 7.60
C ILE A 92 3.34 19.17 7.89
N SER A 93 3.67 19.88 8.97
CA SER A 93 5.06 20.11 9.39
C SER A 93 5.76 18.82 9.80
N ASP A 94 7.10 18.80 9.68
CA ASP A 94 7.95 17.66 10.07
C ASP A 94 7.68 17.16 11.49
N VAL A 95 7.35 18.07 12.41
CA VAL A 95 7.00 17.74 13.80
C VAL A 95 5.63 17.07 13.90
N GLY A 96 4.70 17.41 13.00
CA GLY A 96 3.35 16.86 12.95
C GLY A 96 3.23 15.53 12.19
N VAL A 97 4.11 15.28 11.22
CA VAL A 97 4.07 14.09 10.35
C VAL A 97 4.09 12.77 11.15
N PRO A 98 5.01 12.54 12.12
CA PRO A 98 5.05 11.28 12.87
C PRO A 98 3.73 10.94 13.58
N LYS A 99 3.06 11.96 14.14
CA LYS A 99 1.77 11.78 14.82
C LYS A 99 0.66 11.40 13.84
N ARG A 100 0.66 11.98 12.63
CA ARG A 100 -0.31 11.66 11.57
C ARG A 100 -0.04 10.27 10.99
N MET A 101 1.22 9.95 10.71
CA MET A 101 1.66 8.63 10.27
C MET A 101 1.21 7.53 11.24
N LYS A 102 1.41 7.72 12.55
CA LYS A 102 0.94 6.75 13.56
C LYS A 102 -0.59 6.56 13.52
N LYS A 103 -1.36 7.63 13.28
CA LYS A 103 -2.81 7.54 13.14
C LYS A 103 -3.21 6.76 11.88
N LEU A 104 -2.59 7.07 10.73
CA LEU A 104 -2.87 6.39 9.46
C LEU A 104 -2.46 4.92 9.50
N ALA A 105 -1.31 4.59 10.09
CA ALA A 105 -0.90 3.20 10.30
C ALA A 105 -1.91 2.44 11.18
N LYS A 106 -2.41 3.05 12.27
CA LYS A 106 -3.46 2.44 13.08
C LYS A 106 -4.75 2.22 12.29
N MET A 107 -5.15 3.17 11.44
CA MET A 107 -6.31 3.02 10.57
C MET A 107 -6.10 1.88 9.56
N PHE A 108 -4.94 1.84 8.91
CA PHE A 108 -4.57 0.79 7.97
C PHE A 108 -4.63 -0.60 8.61
N TYR A 109 -3.88 -0.84 9.69
CA TYR A 109 -3.85 -2.16 10.33
C TYR A 109 -5.17 -2.55 10.99
N GLY A 110 -5.93 -1.58 11.52
CA GLY A 110 -7.25 -1.85 12.09
C GLY A 110 -8.26 -2.30 11.04
N ARG A 111 -8.29 -1.63 9.88
CA ARG A 111 -9.22 -1.96 8.78
C ARG A 111 -8.82 -3.25 8.08
N THR A 112 -7.52 -3.44 7.83
CA THR A 112 -7.04 -4.66 7.15
C THR A 112 -7.25 -5.91 7.99
N ALA A 113 -7.23 -5.84 9.32
CA ALA A 113 -7.64 -6.94 10.17
C ALA A 113 -9.12 -7.31 9.96
N ALA A 114 -10.01 -6.31 9.91
CA ALA A 114 -11.44 -6.56 9.66
C ALA A 114 -11.69 -7.16 8.26
N TYR A 115 -10.96 -6.71 7.24
CA TYR A 115 -11.03 -7.31 5.90
C TYR A 115 -10.55 -8.77 5.90
N ASP A 116 -9.52 -9.07 6.68
CA ASP A 116 -8.95 -10.41 6.79
C ASP A 116 -9.90 -11.39 7.47
N ASP A 117 -10.58 -10.95 8.53
CA ASP A 117 -11.62 -11.74 9.19
C ASP A 117 -12.79 -12.00 8.22
N ALA A 118 -13.29 -10.96 7.54
CA ALA A 118 -14.40 -11.09 6.58
C ALA A 118 -14.04 -12.04 5.41
N LEU A 119 -12.85 -11.92 4.83
CA LEU A 119 -12.41 -12.79 3.74
C LEU A 119 -12.17 -14.23 4.20
N ARG A 120 -11.62 -14.44 5.40
CA ARG A 120 -11.43 -15.78 5.95
C ARG A 120 -12.75 -16.49 6.19
N ASP A 121 -13.74 -15.76 6.66
CA ASP A 121 -15.03 -16.31 7.09
C ASP A 121 -16.06 -16.33 5.94
N ASP A 122 -15.68 -15.86 4.73
CA ASP A 122 -16.56 -15.64 3.56
C ASP A 122 -17.81 -14.80 3.91
N ASP A 123 -17.64 -13.86 4.85
CA ASP A 123 -18.72 -13.01 5.33
C ASP A 123 -18.82 -11.73 4.49
N ARG A 124 -19.80 -11.71 3.59
CA ARG A 124 -20.07 -10.56 2.73
C ARG A 124 -20.80 -9.41 3.42
N ALA A 125 -21.31 -9.61 4.63
CA ALA A 125 -22.14 -8.63 5.34
C ALA A 125 -21.38 -7.83 6.42
N ALA A 126 -20.16 -8.22 6.74
CA ALA A 126 -19.26 -7.57 7.70
C ALA A 126 -18.81 -6.16 7.27
#